data_AF-A0A933PDW4-F1
#
_entry.id   AF-A0A933PDW4-F1
#
_cell.length_a   1.000
_cell.length_b   1.000
_cell.length_c   1.000
_cell.angle_alpha   90.00
_cell.angle_beta   90.00
_cell.angle_gamma   90.00
#
_symmetry.space_group_name_H-M   'P 1'
#
loop_
_entity.id
_entity.type
_entity.pdbx_description
1 polymer ?
#
loop_
_entity_poly.entity_id
_entity_poly.type
_entity_poly.pdbx_seq_one_letter_code
_entity_poly.pdbx_strand_id
1 'polypeptide(L)' 'QRAMAARPDSVALLPSLTVPAAVVVGDEDGVTGPEHARAMAAALPDAVLTVLPAAGHLSPVEQPEPVAAALAGLLVRVRR' A
#
# COMPACT_ATOMS: atom_id res chain seq x y z
N GLN A 1 -20.09 10.12 8.46
CA GLN A 1 -18.98 9.15 8.43
C GLN A 1 -18.94 8.19 9.64
N ARG A 2 -20.05 7.94 10.38
CA ARG A 2 -20.04 7.02 11.54
C ARG A 2 -19.69 5.56 11.20
N ALA A 3 -19.90 5.12 9.97
CA ALA A 3 -19.67 3.73 9.54
C ALA A 3 -18.18 3.34 9.44
N MET A 4 -17.25 4.28 9.25
CA MET A 4 -15.81 3.97 9.21
C MET A 4 -15.18 3.84 10.60
N ALA A 5 -15.67 4.60 11.59
CA ALA A 5 -15.10 4.64 12.94
C ALA A 5 -15.29 3.32 13.72
N ALA A 6 -16.32 2.54 13.40
CA ALA A 6 -16.58 1.26 14.05
C ALA A 6 -15.83 0.08 13.40
N ARG A 7 -15.02 0.33 12.36
CA ARG A 7 -14.25 -0.74 11.73
C ARG A 7 -13.20 -1.24 12.72
N PRO A 8 -13.13 -2.55 12.98
CA PRO A 8 -12.06 -3.08 13.82
C PRO A 8 -10.70 -2.82 13.15
N ASP A 9 -9.68 -2.69 13.99
CA ASP A 9 -8.30 -2.61 13.54
C ASP A 9 -7.90 -3.93 12.86
N SER A 10 -7.34 -3.84 11.65
CA SER A 10 -6.89 -4.98 10.85
C SER A 10 -5.38 -5.21 10.93
N VAL A 11 -4.62 -4.40 11.66
CA VAL A 11 -3.14 -4.51 11.73
C VAL A 11 -2.72 -5.91 12.19
N ALA A 12 -3.45 -6.51 13.13
CA ALA A 12 -3.17 -7.86 13.63
C ALA A 12 -3.36 -8.96 12.56
N LEU A 13 -4.06 -8.68 11.45
CA LEU A 13 -4.23 -9.62 10.35
C LEU A 13 -3.01 -9.67 9.43
N LEU A 14 -2.27 -8.57 9.29
CA LEU A 14 -1.20 -8.44 8.30
C LEU A 14 -0.14 -9.56 8.37
N PRO A 15 0.35 -9.98 9.56
CA PRO A 15 1.33 -11.06 9.65
C PRO A 15 0.81 -12.43 9.18
N SER A 16 -0.51 -12.63 9.15
CA SER A 16 -1.15 -13.87 8.71
C SER A 16 -1.37 -13.95 7.19
N LEU A 17 -1.21 -12.85 6.46
CA LEU A 17 -1.44 -12.79 5.02
C LEU A 17 -0.22 -13.29 4.26
N THR A 18 -0.21 -14.57 3.90
CA THR A 18 0.90 -15.21 3.17
C THR A 18 0.82 -15.07 1.65
N VAL A 19 0.03 -14.11 1.16
CA VAL A 19 -0.13 -13.83 -0.28
C VAL A 19 0.77 -12.66 -0.69
N PRO A 20 1.24 -12.61 -1.95
CA PRO A 20 1.99 -11.46 -2.43
C PRO A 20 1.17 -10.17 -2.29
N ALA A 21 1.81 -9.12 -1.78
CA ALA A 21 1.21 -7.80 -1.60
C ALA A 21 2.08 -6.69 -2.22
N ALA A 22 1.44 -5.62 -2.65
CA ALA A 22 2.08 -4.37 -3.03
C ALA A 22 1.49 -3.23 -2.19
N VAL A 23 2.37 -2.42 -1.59
CA VAL A 23 2.00 -1.22 -0.83
C VAL A 23 2.54 -0.02 -1.61
N VAL A 24 1.67 0.92 -1.98
CA VAL A 24 2.04 2.10 -2.77
C VAL A 24 1.58 3.35 -2.04
N VAL A 25 2.46 4.35 -1.93
CA VAL A 25 2.18 5.60 -1.24
C VAL A 25 2.95 6.75 -1.88
N GLY A 26 2.36 7.94 -1.92
CA GLY A 26 3.09 9.16 -2.26
C GLY A 26 3.91 9.69 -1.08
N ASP A 27 5.09 10.25 -1.31
CA ASP A 27 5.92 10.82 -0.24
C ASP A 27 5.32 12.08 0.41
N GLU A 28 4.43 12.77 -0.31
CA GLU A 28 3.68 13.94 0.14
C GLU A 28 2.25 13.59 0.60
N ASP A 29 1.90 12.30 0.75
CA ASP A 29 0.59 11.87 1.24
C ASP A 29 0.37 12.32 2.71
N GLY A 30 -0.47 13.33 2.90
CA GLY A 30 -0.86 13.85 4.22
C GLY A 30 -2.06 13.16 4.87
N VAL A 31 -2.66 12.15 4.24
CA VAL A 31 -3.87 11.46 4.73
C VAL A 31 -3.51 10.14 5.42
N THR A 32 -2.72 9.29 4.77
CA THR A 32 -2.23 8.03 5.35
C THR A 32 -0.72 8.06 5.51
N GLY A 33 0.00 8.59 4.52
CA GLY A 33 1.41 8.94 4.60
C GLY A 33 2.42 7.77 4.60
N PRO A 34 3.70 8.07 4.33
CA PRO A 34 4.71 7.03 4.10
C PRO A 34 5.07 6.20 5.32
N GLU A 35 4.89 6.73 6.53
CA GLU A 35 5.17 5.99 7.78
C GLU A 35 4.23 4.80 7.95
N HIS A 36 2.91 5.01 7.78
CA HIS A 36 1.93 3.94 7.88
C HIS A 36 2.12 2.90 6.77
N ALA A 37 2.46 3.34 5.56
CA ALA A 37 2.78 2.43 4.46
C ALA A 37 4.02 1.57 4.77
N ARG A 38 5.07 2.15 5.35
CA ARG A 38 6.26 1.41 5.83
C ARG A 38 5.91 0.40 6.93
N ALA A 39 5.10 0.81 7.91
CA ALA A 39 4.65 -0.09 8.97
C ALA A 39 3.82 -1.26 8.43
N MET A 40 2.89 -0.99 7.49
CA MET A 40 2.08 -2.03 6.85
C MET A 40 2.94 -3.00 6.03
N ALA A 41 3.88 -2.49 5.23
CA ALA A 41 4.78 -3.32 4.44
C ALA A 41 5.70 -4.18 5.34
N ALA A 42 6.17 -3.65 6.47
CA ALA A 42 6.99 -4.38 7.42
C ALA A 42 6.21 -5.50 8.15
N ALA A 43 4.89 -5.35 8.33
CA ALA A 43 4.03 -6.35 8.95
C ALA A 43 3.57 -7.46 7.99
N LEU A 44 3.67 -7.24 6.68
CA LEU A 44 3.28 -8.21 5.65
C LEU A 44 4.45 -9.14 5.30
N PRO A 45 4.30 -10.48 5.38
CA PRO A 45 5.38 -11.43 5.10
C PRO A 45 5.97 -11.35 3.68
N ASP A 46 5.14 -10.98 2.70
CA ASP A 46 5.53 -10.94 1.28
C ASP A 46 5.04 -9.65 0.61
N ALA A 47 5.54 -8.49 1.06
CA ALA A 47 5.20 -7.19 0.51
C ALA A 47 6.34 -6.51 -0.24
N VAL A 48 5.98 -5.74 -1.28
CA VAL A 48 6.85 -4.75 -1.91
C VAL A 48 6.27 -3.37 -1.65
N LEU A 49 7.07 -2.48 -1.05
CA LEU A 49 6.72 -1.08 -0.83
C LEU A 49 7.28 -0.22 -1.97
N THR A 50 6.42 0.62 -2.55
CA THR A 50 6.79 1.66 -3.51
C THR A 50 6.39 3.03 -2.94
N VAL A 51 7.39 3.87 -2.69
CA VAL A 51 7.18 5.28 -2.31
C VAL A 51 7.39 6.14 -3.55
N LEU A 52 6.39 6.91 -3.95
CA LEU A 52 6.42 7.76 -5.14
C LEU A 52 6.87 9.17 -4.76
N PRO A 53 7.98 9.68 -5.31
CA PRO A 53 8.45 11.03 -5.02
C PRO A 53 7.54 12.07 -5.67
N ALA A 54 7.25 13.17 -4.97
CA ALA A 54 6.36 14.24 -5.43
C ALA A 54 4.94 13.75 -5.81
N ALA A 55 4.37 12.87 -4.99
CA ALA A 55 2.98 12.44 -5.11
C ALA A 55 2.28 12.52 -3.75
N GLY A 56 1.03 12.96 -3.75
CA GLY A 56 0.15 12.99 -2.60
C GLY A 56 -0.70 11.72 -2.44
N HIS A 57 -1.86 11.91 -1.84
CA HIS A 57 -2.78 10.82 -1.50
C HIS A 57 -3.42 10.15 -2.72
N LEU A 58 -3.61 10.89 -3.81
CA LEU A 58 -4.23 10.39 -5.03
C LEU A 58 -3.16 9.90 -6.01
N SER A 59 -2.15 9.20 -5.50
CA SER A 59 -1.02 8.67 -6.27
C SER A 59 -1.38 7.97 -7.60
N PRO A 60 -2.51 7.21 -7.75
CA PRO A 60 -2.88 6.63 -9.04
C PRO A 60 -3.29 7.67 -10.11
N VAL A 61 -3.73 8.85 -9.69
CA VAL A 61 -4.10 9.97 -10.56
C VAL A 61 -2.88 10.87 -10.80
N GLU A 62 -2.09 11.11 -9.76
CA GLU A 62 -0.93 12.01 -9.81
C GLU A 62 0.25 11.40 -10.57
N GLN A 63 0.48 10.10 -10.41
CA GLN A 63 1.56 9.36 -11.08
C GLN A 63 1.07 7.97 -11.54
N PRO A 64 0.29 7.91 -12.64
CA PRO A 64 -0.35 6.68 -13.09
C PRO A 64 0.65 5.61 -13.53
N GLU A 65 1.76 5.96 -14.20
CA GLU A 65 2.71 4.99 -14.72
C GLU A 65 3.47 4.23 -13.60
N PRO A 66 4.03 4.91 -12.57
CA PRO A 66 4.63 4.20 -11.44
C PRO A 66 3.64 3.31 -10.67
N VAL A 67 2.39 3.74 -10.49
CA VAL A 67 1.36 2.90 -9.87
C VAL A 67 1.05 1.68 -10.74
N ALA A 68 0.90 1.86 -12.06
CA ALA A 68 0.67 0.76 -12.98
C ALA A 68 1.83 -0.25 -12.99
N ALA A 69 3.08 0.22 -12.88
CA ALA A 69 4.25 -0.63 -12.77
C ALA A 69 4.25 -1.47 -11.47
N ALA A 70 3.86 -0.88 -10.33
CA ALA A 70 3.71 -1.60 -9.07
C ALA A 70 2.63 -2.69 -9.15
N LEU A 71 1.49 -2.40 -9.79
CA LEU A 71 0.44 -3.38 -10.04
C LEU A 71 0.89 -4.51 -10.98
N ALA A 72 1.59 -4.17 -12.07
CA ALA A 72 2.16 -5.16 -12.98
C ALA A 72 3.16 -6.09 -12.25
N GLY A 73 4.00 -5.54 -11.38
CA GLY A 73 4.90 -6.31 -10.52
C GLY A 73 4.16 -7.28 -9.60
N LEU A 74 3.04 -6.85 -9.00
CA LEU A 74 2.18 -7.72 -8.21
C LEU A 74 1.58 -8.86 -9.06
N LEU A 75 1.08 -8.55 -10.26
CA LEU A 75 0.50 -9.54 -11.17
C LEU A 75 1.49 -10.65 -11.56
N VAL A 76 2.77 -10.32 -11.70
CA VAL A 76 3.82 -11.32 -11.95
C VAL A 76 4.02 -12.23 -10.74
N ARG A 77 3.95 -11.69 -9.52
CA ARG A 77 4.18 -12.45 -8.28
C ARG A 77 3.02 -13.38 -7.95
N VAL A 78 1.77 -12.98 -8.20
CA VAL A 78 0.59 -13.82 -7.93
C VAL A 78 0.35 -14.93 -8.96
N ARG A 79 1.02 -14.88 -10.12
CA ARG A 79 0.93 -15.90 -11.19
C ARG A 79 1.93 -17.05 -11.03
N ARG A 80 2.78 -17.00 -10.01
CA ARG A 80 3.72 -18.08 -9.66
C ARG A 80 3.05 -19.06 -8.71
#